data_AF-A0A9D8GQS6-F1
#
_entry.id   AF-A0A9D8GQS6-F1
#
_cell.length_a   1.000
_cell.length_b   1.000
_cell.length_c   1.000
_cell.angle_alpha   90.00
_cell.angle_beta   90.00
_cell.angle_gamma   90.00
#
_symmetry.space_group_name_H-M   'P 1'
#
loop_
_entity.id
_entity.type
_entity.pdbx_description
1 polymer ?
#
loop_
_entity_poly.entity_id
_entity_poly.type
_entity_poly.pdbx_seq_one_letter_code
_entity_poly.pdbx_strand_id
1 'polypeptide(L)'
;MAADGGTPDRVAASCGASHPAPRPARAPQPIFGVSCCRPLRLLSNAAVYCWHHALSNDSLSHYYALLYHIPIRCGHSGRTMTVPTLSAEQIAAFERDGAICLRGIVGADWLERLWRAGERALKAQPKTPEMAYFRRIRLWEQDADFRDFCTGSSLPSVAARLLRTDKVNLFYDQFFAKEPSFAKTDWHNDQPYWPVRGWPVMSFWVALDRIDATTGAMELIRGSHKWDRWFQPYYVDATGAHGDEWKKKQATFEPLPDFEAERDRHVMLRWDMEPGDAIAFHALTVHSALPNTSKDRRRWAYVIRYCGRDARYYDGEVMNTDITNPALKNGDPLDSAQYPVVYRAG
;
A
#
# COMPACT_ATOMS: atom_id res chain seq x y z
N MET A 1 26.00 -68.81 30.12
CA MET A 1 26.04 -67.41 30.56
C MET A 1 24.76 -66.79 30.02
N ALA A 2 23.62 -66.98 30.69
CA ALA A 2 23.14 -66.20 31.85
C ALA A 2 22.87 -64.74 31.41
N ALA A 3 21.60 -64.37 31.16
CA ALA A 3 20.60 -63.92 32.15
C ALA A 3 20.76 -62.39 32.36
N ASP A 4 19.77 -61.54 32.61
CA ASP A 4 18.34 -61.56 32.95
C ASP A 4 17.87 -60.09 32.66
N GLY A 5 16.62 -59.73 32.39
CA GLY A 5 15.39 -60.05 33.12
C GLY A 5 14.91 -58.81 33.91
N GLY A 6 13.65 -58.40 33.75
CA GLY A 6 12.97 -57.53 34.74
C GLY A 6 12.05 -56.40 34.22
N THR A 7 10.83 -56.73 33.81
CA THR A 7 9.58 -55.95 34.09
C THR A 7 9.05 -56.32 35.49
N PRO A 8 7.92 -55.79 36.03
CA PRO A 8 7.11 -54.58 35.76
C PRO A 8 6.79 -53.78 37.08
N ASP A 9 5.98 -52.72 37.04
CA ASP A 9 4.84 -52.60 38.00
C ASP A 9 3.82 -51.50 37.66
N ARG A 10 2.55 -51.88 37.88
CA ARG A 10 1.33 -51.06 37.82
C ARG A 10 1.08 -50.43 39.19
N VAL A 11 0.60 -49.18 39.25
CA VAL A 11 -0.35 -48.75 40.30
C VAL A 11 -1.36 -47.75 39.72
N ALA A 12 -2.64 -48.05 39.92
CA ALA A 12 -3.78 -47.15 39.79
C ALA A 12 -4.29 -46.77 41.19
N ALA A 13 -4.74 -45.52 41.37
CA ALA A 13 -5.67 -45.04 42.42
C ALA A 13 -6.00 -43.57 42.05
N SER A 14 -7.22 -43.13 41.68
CA SER A 14 -8.56 -43.12 42.29
C SER A 14 -8.78 -42.10 43.42
N CYS A 15 -9.85 -41.31 43.26
CA CYS A 15 -10.56 -40.44 44.23
C CYS A 15 -9.81 -39.16 44.67
N GLY A 16 -10.39 -37.96 44.69
CA GLY A 16 -11.78 -37.51 44.68
C GLY A 16 -11.96 -36.53 45.85
N ALA A 17 -12.19 -35.24 45.59
CA ALA A 17 -12.76 -34.31 46.57
C ALA A 17 -13.22 -33.01 45.90
N SER A 18 -14.42 -32.60 46.29
CA SER A 18 -15.27 -31.54 45.79
C SER A 18 -15.15 -30.22 46.57
N HIS A 19 -15.69 -29.15 45.94
CA HIS A 19 -16.13 -27.84 46.47
C HIS A 19 -15.23 -26.61 46.22
N PRO A 20 -15.79 -25.39 46.18
CA PRO A 20 -16.99 -24.96 45.46
C PRO A 20 -16.74 -23.67 44.61
N ALA A 21 -17.70 -23.34 43.74
CA ALA A 21 -17.67 -22.16 42.88
C ALA A 21 -17.78 -20.82 43.65
N PRO A 22 -17.09 -19.74 43.22
CA PRO A 22 -17.37 -18.40 43.69
C PRO A 22 -18.37 -17.66 42.77
N ARG A 23 -19.39 -17.05 43.37
CA ARG A 23 -20.18 -15.91 42.85
C ARG A 23 -19.92 -14.71 43.77
N PRO A 24 -20.26 -13.45 43.42
CA PRO A 24 -20.42 -12.81 42.10
C PRO A 24 -19.68 -11.45 42.03
N ALA A 25 -19.62 -10.83 40.84
CA ALA A 25 -19.44 -9.38 40.74
C ALA A 25 -20.48 -8.78 39.78
N ARG A 26 -21.24 -7.81 40.31
CA ARG A 26 -22.32 -7.09 39.62
C ARG A 26 -21.79 -6.20 38.50
N ALA A 27 -22.46 -6.22 37.36
CA ALA A 27 -22.31 -5.22 36.31
C ALA A 27 -22.92 -3.87 36.76
N PRO A 28 -22.28 -2.73 36.50
CA PRO A 28 -22.91 -1.43 36.67
C PRO A 28 -23.82 -1.10 35.47
N GLN A 29 -25.06 -0.72 35.78
CA GLN A 29 -26.06 -0.18 34.87
C GLN A 29 -25.67 1.24 34.40
N PRO A 30 -26.06 1.66 33.18
CA PRO A 30 -25.77 2.99 32.66
C PRO A 30 -26.68 4.05 33.30
N ILE A 31 -26.07 5.14 33.78
CA ILE A 31 -26.79 6.32 34.27
C ILE A 31 -27.10 7.21 33.04
N PHE A 32 -28.38 7.35 32.74
CA PHE A 32 -28.90 8.37 31.83
C PHE A 32 -28.76 9.76 32.48
N GLY A 33 -27.98 10.64 31.85
CA GLY A 33 -27.91 12.05 32.17
C GLY A 33 -28.30 12.87 30.94
N VAL A 34 -29.58 13.27 30.89
CA VAL A 34 -30.09 14.26 29.94
C VAL A 34 -29.70 15.64 30.48
N SER A 35 -28.95 16.43 29.70
CA SER A 35 -28.87 17.88 29.91
C SER A 35 -29.06 18.58 28.58
N CYS A 36 -30.05 19.46 28.56
CA CYS A 36 -30.54 20.19 27.41
C CYS A 36 -30.01 21.64 27.43
N CYS A 37 -29.92 22.22 26.23
CA CYS A 37 -29.84 23.66 25.90
C CYS A 37 -28.51 24.42 26.06
N ARG A 38 -27.88 24.78 24.93
CA ARG A 38 -28.18 26.04 24.21
C ARG A 38 -27.52 26.08 22.80
N PRO A 39 -28.15 26.73 21.81
CA PRO A 39 -27.68 26.74 20.41
C PRO A 39 -26.74 27.92 20.15
N LEU A 40 -25.70 27.70 19.35
CA LEU A 40 -24.88 28.77 18.75
C LEU A 40 -25.25 28.94 17.28
N ARG A 41 -25.41 30.21 16.94
CA ARG A 41 -26.01 30.79 15.73
C ARG A 41 -25.38 30.31 14.42
N LEU A 42 -26.25 30.10 13.44
CA LEU A 42 -25.96 30.14 12.01
C LEU A 42 -25.38 31.50 11.63
N LEU A 43 -24.24 31.50 10.93
CA LEU A 43 -23.86 32.58 10.02
C LEU A 43 -23.57 31.96 8.65
N SER A 44 -24.45 32.30 7.73
CA SER A 44 -24.35 32.11 6.29
C SER A 44 -23.14 32.83 5.72
N ASN A 45 -22.47 32.22 4.74
CA ASN A 45 -22.06 32.86 3.49
C ASN A 45 -21.47 31.79 2.56
N ALA A 46 -22.32 31.26 1.67
CA ALA A 46 -21.91 30.48 0.52
C ALA A 46 -21.84 31.42 -0.69
N ALA A 47 -20.65 31.57 -1.27
CA ALA A 47 -20.50 32.11 -2.62
C ALA A 47 -20.29 30.92 -3.56
N VAL A 48 -21.35 30.58 -4.30
CA VAL A 48 -21.36 29.57 -5.36
C VAL A 48 -20.92 30.25 -6.64
N TYR A 49 -19.83 29.79 -7.26
CA TYR A 49 -19.56 30.07 -8.67
C TYR A 49 -20.22 28.96 -9.50
N CYS A 50 -21.29 29.31 -10.22
CA CYS A 50 -21.89 28.49 -11.26
C CYS A 50 -21.09 28.63 -12.56
N TRP A 51 -20.79 27.50 -13.19
CA TRP A 51 -20.56 27.42 -14.63
C TRP A 51 -21.66 26.54 -15.23
N HIS A 52 -22.42 27.11 -16.17
CA HIS A 52 -23.42 26.42 -16.97
C HIS A 52 -22.72 25.66 -18.11
N HIS A 53 -23.03 24.38 -18.29
CA HIS A 53 -23.44 23.88 -19.60
C HIS A 53 -24.20 22.54 -19.50
N ALA A 54 -25.45 22.61 -19.96
CA ALA A 54 -26.41 21.61 -20.45
C ALA A 54 -26.29 20.12 -20.05
N LEU A 55 -27.39 19.65 -19.45
CA LEU A 55 -27.76 18.26 -19.16
C LEU A 55 -28.15 17.47 -20.44
N SER A 56 -27.85 16.17 -20.43
CA SER A 56 -28.83 15.15 -20.79
C SER A 56 -28.67 13.94 -19.85
N ASN A 57 -29.80 13.46 -19.32
CA ASN A 57 -29.94 12.43 -18.28
C ASN A 57 -29.52 11.03 -18.77
N ASP A 58 -28.90 10.21 -17.90
CA ASP A 58 -29.62 9.12 -17.21
C ASP A 58 -28.79 8.31 -16.20
N SER A 59 -29.42 8.02 -15.05
CA SER A 59 -29.19 6.95 -14.06
C SER A 59 -27.95 6.98 -13.11
N LEU A 60 -28.19 7.62 -11.95
CA LEU A 60 -28.05 7.11 -10.57
C LEU A 60 -27.00 6.02 -10.21
N SER A 61 -25.95 6.43 -9.49
CA SER A 61 -25.63 5.90 -8.15
C SER A 61 -24.55 6.78 -7.47
N HIS A 62 -24.97 7.79 -6.69
CA HIS A 62 -24.06 8.60 -5.88
C HIS A 62 -24.11 8.14 -4.41
N TYR A 63 -23.06 7.46 -3.95
CA TYR A 63 -22.74 7.37 -2.53
C TYR A 63 -21.81 8.54 -2.18
N TYR A 64 -22.34 9.58 -1.55
CA TYR A 64 -21.53 10.61 -0.92
C TYR A 64 -21.07 10.11 0.45
N ALA A 65 -19.78 9.80 0.58
CA ALA A 65 -19.16 9.58 1.89
C ALA A 65 -18.89 10.93 2.57
N LEU A 66 -19.57 11.19 3.70
CA LEU A 66 -19.27 12.31 4.59
C LEU A 66 -17.93 12.05 5.30
N LEU A 67 -16.88 12.76 4.89
CA LEU A 67 -15.62 12.82 5.62
C LEU A 67 -15.81 13.72 6.85
N TYR A 68 -15.70 13.15 8.05
CA TYR A 68 -15.58 13.91 9.28
C TYR A 68 -14.10 14.24 9.54
N HIS A 69 -13.80 15.53 9.77
CA HIS A 69 -12.45 16.06 9.93
C HIS A 69 -12.06 16.20 11.40
N ILE A 70 -10.88 15.70 11.78
CA ILE A 70 -10.24 15.98 13.08
C ILE A 70 -8.97 16.82 12.80
N PRO A 71 -8.82 18.03 13.36
CA PRO A 71 -7.61 18.82 13.19
C PRO A 71 -6.49 18.32 14.11
N ILE A 72 -5.31 18.03 13.55
CA ILE A 72 -4.06 17.87 14.31
C ILE A 72 -3.19 19.10 14.01
N ARG A 73 -2.72 19.78 15.06
CA ARG A 73 -1.73 20.88 14.94
C ARG A 73 -0.32 20.29 15.01
N CYS A 74 0.42 20.33 13.91
CA CYS A 74 1.86 20.16 13.92
C CYS A 74 2.53 21.49 13.58
N GLY A 75 3.46 21.93 14.43
CA GLY A 75 4.03 23.27 14.37
C GLY A 75 5.16 23.42 13.37
N HIS A 76 4.84 23.84 12.14
CA HIS A 76 5.55 24.86 11.35
C HIS A 76 4.84 24.98 9.99
N SER A 77 4.41 26.20 9.64
CA SER A 77 3.44 26.57 8.59
C SER A 77 1.98 26.21 8.94
N GLY A 78 1.12 27.24 8.98
CA GLY A 78 -0.27 27.17 9.43
C GLY A 78 -1.24 26.42 8.51
N ARG A 79 -0.82 25.34 7.85
CA ARG A 79 -1.74 24.44 7.12
C ARG A 79 -2.17 23.33 8.08
N THR A 80 -3.43 23.37 8.53
CA THR A 80 -4.05 22.20 9.17
C THR A 80 -4.17 21.11 8.10
N MET A 81 -3.26 20.15 8.12
CA MET A 81 -3.41 18.94 7.31
C MET A 81 -4.60 18.15 7.86
N THR A 82 -5.72 18.19 7.15
CA THR A 82 -6.82 17.28 7.37
C THR A 82 -6.38 15.90 6.88
N VAL A 83 -6.06 15.01 7.81
CA VAL A 83 -5.85 13.59 7.47
C VAL A 83 -7.21 13.04 7.02
N PRO A 84 -7.32 12.47 5.80
CA PRO A 84 -8.54 11.80 5.39
C PRO A 84 -8.84 10.65 6.35
N THR A 85 -10.01 10.69 7.01
CA THR A 85 -10.43 9.64 7.93
C THR A 85 -10.85 8.42 7.11
N LEU A 86 -10.05 7.35 7.15
CA LEU A 86 -10.49 6.05 6.64
C LEU A 86 -11.63 5.49 7.48
N SER A 87 -12.67 4.98 6.83
CA SER A 87 -13.75 4.28 7.50
C SER A 87 -13.29 2.89 7.99
N ALA A 88 -14.02 2.33 8.96
CA ALA A 88 -13.75 0.98 9.45
C ALA A 88 -13.90 -0.06 8.31
N GLU A 89 -14.85 0.15 7.40
CA GLU A 89 -15.09 -0.68 6.23
C GLU A 89 -13.93 -0.63 5.24
N GLN A 90 -13.32 0.54 5.02
CA GLN A 90 -12.15 0.67 4.15
C GLN A 90 -10.94 -0.07 4.72
N ILE A 91 -10.71 0.03 6.03
CA ILE A 91 -9.64 -0.71 6.71
C ILE A 91 -9.89 -2.21 6.62
N ALA A 92 -11.12 -2.65 6.91
CA ALA A 92 -11.51 -4.06 6.82
C ALA A 92 -11.41 -4.61 5.40
N ALA A 93 -11.74 -3.81 4.37
CA ALA A 93 -11.59 -4.19 2.98
C ALA A 93 -10.11 -4.39 2.62
N PHE A 94 -9.23 -3.46 2.97
CA PHE A 94 -7.79 -3.63 2.74
C PHE A 94 -7.23 -4.88 3.45
N GLU A 95 -7.60 -5.10 4.71
CA GLU A 95 -7.17 -6.28 5.48
C GLU A 95 -7.65 -7.58 4.84
N ARG A 96 -8.91 -7.62 4.37
CA ARG A 96 -9.50 -8.78 3.71
C ARG A 96 -8.86 -9.04 2.35
N ASP A 97 -8.77 -8.01 1.52
CA ASP A 97 -8.53 -8.11 0.08
C ASP A 97 -7.06 -7.91 -0.31
N GLY A 98 -6.25 -7.32 0.57
CA GLY A 98 -4.85 -6.99 0.32
C GLY A 98 -4.68 -5.74 -0.54
N ALA A 99 -5.78 -5.14 -0.99
CA ALA A 99 -5.78 -3.91 -1.77
C ALA A 99 -7.09 -3.14 -1.63
N ILE A 100 -7.02 -1.82 -1.78
CA ILE A 100 -8.18 -0.91 -1.86
C ILE A 100 -7.85 0.28 -2.75
N CYS A 101 -8.82 0.75 -3.54
CA CYS A 101 -8.73 2.03 -4.23
C CYS A 101 -9.28 3.16 -3.34
N LEU A 102 -8.41 4.10 -2.98
CA LEU A 102 -8.74 5.30 -2.22
C LEU A 102 -9.00 6.45 -3.20
N ARG A 103 -10.27 6.87 -3.29
CA ARG A 103 -10.71 7.88 -4.25
C ARG A 103 -10.33 9.29 -3.80
N GLY A 104 -9.73 10.07 -4.70
CA GLY A 104 -9.36 11.48 -4.49
C GLY A 104 -8.48 11.72 -3.26
N ILE A 105 -7.68 10.72 -2.85
CA ILE A 105 -6.89 10.80 -1.62
C ILE A 105 -5.73 11.79 -1.75
N VAL A 106 -5.26 12.03 -2.98
CA VAL A 106 -4.25 13.03 -3.31
C VAL A 106 -4.95 14.27 -3.87
N GLY A 107 -4.86 15.37 -3.12
CA GLY A 107 -5.48 16.65 -3.49
C GLY A 107 -4.76 17.37 -4.65
N ALA A 108 -5.47 18.33 -5.25
CA ALA A 108 -5.02 19.06 -6.45
C ALA A 108 -3.63 19.70 -6.32
N ASP A 109 -3.31 20.33 -5.17
CA ASP A 109 -1.98 20.91 -4.93
C ASP A 109 -0.86 19.88 -5.06
N TRP A 110 -1.07 18.68 -4.52
CA TRP A 110 -0.09 17.60 -4.62
C TRP A 110 0.01 17.06 -6.04
N LEU A 111 -1.12 16.94 -6.75
CA LEU A 111 -1.12 16.54 -8.16
C LEU A 111 -0.33 17.52 -9.02
N GLU A 112 -0.52 18.82 -8.85
CA GLU A 112 0.22 19.84 -9.59
C GLU A 112 1.74 19.75 -9.33
N ARG A 113 2.13 19.57 -8.07
CA ARG A 113 3.54 19.41 -7.69
C ARG A 113 4.15 18.12 -8.27
N LEU A 114 3.46 17.00 -8.13
CA LEU A 114 3.91 15.71 -8.68
C LEU A 114 3.99 15.73 -10.20
N TRP A 115 3.06 16.42 -10.88
CA TRP A 115 3.10 16.60 -12.33
C TRP A 115 4.37 17.32 -12.76
N ARG A 116 4.64 18.49 -12.16
CA ARG A 116 5.86 19.27 -12.43
C ARG A 116 7.13 18.48 -12.12
N ALA A 117 7.14 17.71 -11.04
CA ALA A 117 8.27 16.84 -10.69
C ALA A 117 8.47 15.71 -11.70
N GLY A 118 7.37 15.10 -12.18
CA GLY A 118 7.38 14.11 -13.26
C GLY A 118 7.95 14.65 -14.57
N GLU A 119 7.55 15.87 -14.96
CA GLU A 119 8.12 16.56 -16.13
C GLU A 119 9.63 16.79 -16.00
N ARG A 120 10.10 17.23 -14.82
CA ARG A 120 11.53 17.37 -14.55
C ARG A 120 12.25 16.02 -14.64
N ALA A 121 11.69 14.96 -14.06
CA ALA A 121 12.26 13.63 -14.08
C ALA A 121 12.39 13.08 -15.51
N LEU A 122 11.35 13.24 -16.34
CA LEU A 122 11.38 12.84 -17.75
C LEU A 122 12.39 13.63 -18.56
N LYS A 123 12.47 14.96 -18.34
CA LYS A 123 13.45 15.80 -19.05
C LYS A 123 14.89 15.42 -18.69
N ALA A 124 15.14 14.96 -17.47
CA ALA A 124 16.43 14.49 -17.01
C ALA A 124 16.77 13.06 -17.48
N GLN A 125 15.86 12.36 -18.17
CA GLN A 125 16.16 11.05 -18.74
C GLN A 125 17.11 11.20 -19.94
N PRO A 126 18.22 10.44 -20.00
CA PRO A 126 19.02 10.34 -21.21
C PRO A 126 18.14 9.84 -22.36
N LYS A 127 18.12 10.58 -23.48
CA LYS A 127 17.35 10.19 -24.66
C LYS A 127 18.07 9.03 -25.35
N THR A 128 17.71 7.79 -25.03
CA THR A 128 18.09 6.63 -25.84
C THR A 128 16.89 6.16 -26.66
N PRO A 129 17.07 5.73 -27.93
CA PRO A 129 15.97 5.34 -28.82
C PRO A 129 15.10 4.17 -28.31
N GLU A 130 15.58 3.41 -27.32
CA GLU A 130 15.01 2.12 -26.90
C GLU A 130 14.12 2.21 -25.65
N MET A 131 14.03 3.37 -24.99
CA MET A 131 13.31 3.51 -23.72
C MET A 131 11.86 4.00 -23.90
N ALA A 132 10.99 3.12 -24.39
CA ALA A 132 9.54 3.32 -24.32
C ALA A 132 9.00 3.18 -22.87
N TYR A 133 9.84 2.73 -21.94
CA TYR A 133 9.57 2.71 -20.51
C TYR A 133 10.37 3.77 -19.77
N PHE A 134 9.70 4.63 -19.02
CA PHE A 134 10.39 5.39 -18.00
C PHE A 134 10.13 4.78 -16.64
N ARG A 135 11.20 4.31 -15.99
CA ARG A 135 11.21 3.85 -14.60
C ARG A 135 12.35 4.54 -13.88
N ARG A 136 12.02 5.34 -12.87
CA ARG A 136 12.99 5.90 -11.92
C ARG A 136 12.58 5.54 -10.52
N ILE A 137 13.55 5.32 -9.65
CA ILE A 137 13.35 5.04 -8.23
C ILE A 137 14.17 6.02 -7.41
N ARG A 138 13.81 6.17 -6.13
CA ARG A 138 14.50 7.08 -5.19
C ARG A 138 14.51 8.53 -5.70
N LEU A 139 13.41 8.97 -6.31
CA LEU A 139 13.26 10.36 -6.76
C LEU A 139 13.07 11.31 -5.57
N TRP A 140 12.54 10.83 -4.45
CA TRP A 140 12.43 11.57 -3.19
C TRP A 140 13.79 12.10 -2.67
N GLU A 141 14.90 11.48 -3.08
CA GLU A 141 16.25 11.93 -2.73
C GLU A 141 16.76 13.03 -3.65
N GLN A 142 16.20 13.13 -4.86
CA GLN A 142 16.71 13.94 -5.95
C GLN A 142 15.86 15.19 -6.21
N ASP A 143 14.59 15.17 -5.83
CA ASP A 143 13.64 16.25 -6.08
C ASP A 143 12.81 16.59 -4.83
N ALA A 144 12.70 17.89 -4.53
CA ALA A 144 12.02 18.37 -3.34
C ALA A 144 10.51 18.11 -3.36
N ASP A 145 9.85 18.13 -4.52
CA ASP A 145 8.40 17.88 -4.59
C ASP A 145 8.08 16.40 -4.30
N PHE A 146 8.88 15.48 -4.83
CA PHE A 146 8.76 14.05 -4.49
C PHE A 146 9.07 13.79 -3.02
N ARG A 147 10.11 14.44 -2.46
CA ARG A 147 10.45 14.35 -1.04
C ARG A 147 9.32 14.80 -0.14
N ASP A 148 8.80 16.00 -0.40
CA ASP A 148 7.74 16.61 0.39
C ASP A 148 6.46 15.80 0.30
N PHE A 149 6.14 15.23 -0.86
CA PHE A 149 4.98 14.36 -1.00
C PHE A 149 5.16 13.05 -0.20
N CYS A 150 6.30 12.37 -0.33
CA CYS A 150 6.56 11.11 0.36
C CYS A 150 6.52 11.23 1.89
N THR A 151 6.95 12.37 2.41
CA THR A 151 7.14 12.60 3.86
C THR A 151 6.04 13.45 4.49
N GLY A 152 5.41 14.35 3.72
CA GLY A 152 4.49 15.38 4.21
C GLY A 152 3.09 15.33 3.60
N SER A 153 2.76 14.34 2.76
CA SER A 153 1.36 14.11 2.35
C SER A 153 0.56 13.40 3.46
N SER A 154 -0.73 13.15 3.21
CA SER A 154 -1.55 12.33 4.12
C SER A 154 -1.18 10.85 4.10
N LEU A 155 -0.46 10.37 3.07
CA LEU A 155 -0.23 8.95 2.84
C LEU A 155 0.51 8.22 3.97
N PRO A 156 1.54 8.78 4.63
CA PRO A 156 2.16 8.14 5.80
C PRO A 156 1.16 7.82 6.92
N SER A 157 0.23 8.74 7.21
CA SER A 157 -0.80 8.53 8.22
C SER A 157 -1.87 7.52 7.78
N VAL A 158 -2.22 7.52 6.50
CA VAL A 158 -3.14 6.53 5.91
C VAL A 158 -2.48 5.13 5.96
N ALA A 159 -1.18 5.03 5.63
CA ALA A 159 -0.39 3.82 5.72
C ALA A 159 -0.43 3.25 7.14
N ALA A 160 -0.18 4.10 8.15
CA ALA A 160 -0.21 3.70 9.55
C ALA A 160 -1.55 3.05 9.95
N ARG A 161 -2.66 3.62 9.46
CA ARG A 161 -4.02 3.11 9.73
C ARG A 161 -4.31 1.80 9.02
N LEU A 162 -3.97 1.68 7.74
CA LEU A 162 -4.17 0.46 6.94
C LEU A 162 -3.30 -0.70 7.44
N LEU A 163 -2.06 -0.40 7.82
CA LEU A 163 -1.11 -1.39 8.33
C LEU A 163 -1.25 -1.66 9.83
N ARG A 164 -2.12 -0.93 10.53
CA ARG A 164 -2.29 -1.01 12.00
C ARG A 164 -0.97 -0.90 12.76
N THR A 165 -0.15 0.05 12.37
CA THR A 165 1.17 0.34 12.96
C THR A 165 1.19 1.75 13.51
N ASP A 166 1.97 1.97 14.57
CA ASP A 166 2.20 3.26 15.21
C ASP A 166 3.50 3.92 14.72
N LYS A 167 4.26 3.27 13.83
CA LYS A 167 5.43 3.83 13.14
C LYS A 167 5.38 3.46 11.65
N VAL A 168 5.72 4.41 10.79
CA VAL A 168 5.92 4.18 9.36
C VAL A 168 7.26 4.75 8.91
N ASN A 169 8.03 3.94 8.18
CA ASN A 169 9.22 4.37 7.46
C ASN A 169 8.89 4.49 5.97
N LEU A 170 9.40 5.54 5.31
CA LEU A 170 9.49 5.58 3.86
C LEU A 170 10.53 4.55 3.44
N PHE A 171 10.18 3.67 2.50
CA PHE A 171 11.12 2.69 1.98
C PHE A 171 11.81 3.20 0.71
N TYR A 172 11.02 3.45 -0.33
CA TYR A 172 11.46 4.21 -1.51
C TYR A 172 10.23 4.62 -2.34
N ASP A 173 10.44 5.53 -3.27
CA ASP A 173 9.45 5.94 -4.26
C ASP A 173 9.87 5.56 -5.67
N GLN A 174 8.91 5.58 -6.59
CA GLN A 174 9.10 5.18 -7.96
C GLN A 174 8.14 5.89 -8.88
N PHE A 175 8.64 6.37 -10.01
CA PHE A 175 7.82 6.98 -11.05
C PHE A 175 7.84 6.13 -12.31
N PHE A 176 6.66 5.90 -12.87
CA PHE A 176 6.44 5.16 -14.10
C PHE A 176 5.78 6.04 -15.15
N ALA A 177 6.32 6.06 -16.36
CA ALA A 177 5.59 6.48 -17.55
C ALA A 177 5.47 5.30 -18.51
N LYS A 178 4.23 5.00 -18.87
CA LYS A 178 3.88 3.94 -19.83
C LYS A 178 3.33 4.57 -21.09
N GLU A 179 4.14 4.58 -22.16
CA GLU A 179 3.74 5.11 -23.47
C GLU A 179 2.66 4.24 -24.14
N PRO A 180 1.93 4.78 -25.13
CA PRO A 180 1.17 3.99 -26.08
C PRO A 180 1.96 2.79 -26.64
N SER A 181 1.29 1.66 -26.84
CA SER A 181 1.86 0.38 -27.30
C SER A 181 2.80 -0.33 -26.32
N PHE A 182 2.98 0.18 -25.10
CA PHE A 182 3.88 -0.44 -24.13
C PHE A 182 3.30 -1.74 -23.54
N ALA A 183 4.16 -2.76 -23.39
CA ALA A 183 3.81 -4.12 -22.99
C ALA A 183 3.18 -4.19 -21.59
N LYS A 184 2.53 -5.32 -21.27
CA LYS A 184 2.02 -5.59 -19.91
C LYS A 184 3.18 -5.65 -18.91
N THR A 185 2.90 -5.32 -17.65
CA THR A 185 3.76 -5.71 -16.53
C THR A 185 3.26 -7.04 -16.01
N ASP A 186 4.11 -8.06 -15.98
CA ASP A 186 3.70 -9.40 -15.57
C ASP A 186 3.30 -9.49 -14.09
N TRP A 187 2.66 -10.61 -13.78
CA TRP A 187 2.27 -10.97 -12.43
C TRP A 187 3.50 -11.07 -11.53
N HIS A 188 3.44 -10.43 -10.37
CA HIS A 188 4.47 -10.54 -9.35
C HIS A 188 3.89 -10.16 -7.99
N ASN A 189 4.70 -10.40 -6.97
CA ASN A 189 4.58 -9.76 -5.68
C ASN A 189 5.87 -8.99 -5.43
N ASP A 190 5.77 -7.89 -4.71
CA ASP A 190 6.71 -6.78 -4.74
C ASP A 190 7.89 -7.06 -3.78
N GLN A 191 7.60 -7.62 -2.60
CA GLN A 191 8.58 -7.82 -1.52
C GLN A 191 9.77 -8.76 -1.82
N PRO A 192 9.65 -9.85 -2.60
CA PRO A 192 10.77 -10.70 -2.98
C PRO A 192 11.91 -9.96 -3.69
N TYR A 193 11.64 -8.83 -4.32
CA TYR A 193 12.64 -8.03 -5.02
C TYR A 193 13.53 -7.22 -4.06
N TRP A 194 13.16 -7.10 -2.79
CA TRP A 194 13.64 -6.03 -1.91
C TRP A 194 14.46 -6.53 -0.70
N PRO A 195 15.34 -5.67 -0.16
CA PRO A 195 16.09 -5.91 1.08
C PRO A 195 15.23 -5.67 2.34
N VAL A 196 14.00 -6.17 2.35
CA VAL A 196 13.10 -6.10 3.51
C VAL A 196 12.41 -7.43 3.78
N ARG A 197 12.37 -7.81 5.05
CA ARG A 197 11.64 -8.99 5.55
C ARG A 197 10.72 -8.58 6.70
N GLY A 198 9.74 -9.42 6.98
CA GLY A 198 8.69 -9.12 7.95
C GLY A 198 7.59 -8.23 7.39
N TRP A 199 6.67 -7.86 8.28
CA TRP A 199 5.41 -7.19 7.99
C TRP A 199 5.20 -6.05 8.97
N PRO A 200 4.34 -5.07 8.65
CA PRO A 200 3.66 -4.89 7.37
C PRO A 200 4.48 -4.04 6.37
N VAL A 201 4.34 -4.33 5.07
CA VAL A 201 4.94 -3.55 3.97
C VAL A 201 3.85 -3.28 2.91
N MET A 202 3.77 -2.06 2.41
CA MET A 202 2.74 -1.69 1.42
C MET A 202 3.23 -0.67 0.40
N SER A 203 2.46 -0.57 -0.68
CA SER A 203 2.62 0.39 -1.76
C SER A 203 1.34 1.22 -1.90
N PHE A 204 1.49 2.53 -2.14
CA PHE A 204 0.46 3.34 -2.77
C PHE A 204 0.83 3.55 -4.23
N TRP A 205 -0.06 3.19 -5.15
CA TRP A 205 0.06 3.48 -6.57
C TRP A 205 -0.90 4.61 -6.92
N VAL A 206 -0.35 5.81 -7.09
CA VAL A 206 -1.08 7.05 -7.32
C VAL A 206 -1.26 7.29 -8.82
N ALA A 207 -2.51 7.49 -9.23
CA ALA A 207 -2.84 7.90 -10.59
C ALA A 207 -2.56 9.40 -10.77
N LEU A 208 -1.69 9.74 -11.72
CA LEU A 208 -1.44 11.13 -12.13
C LEU A 208 -2.18 11.50 -13.42
N ASP A 209 -2.54 10.49 -14.21
CA ASP A 209 -3.43 10.57 -15.36
C ASP A 209 -4.73 9.81 -15.07
N ARG A 210 -5.71 9.93 -15.97
CA ARG A 210 -6.85 9.01 -16.01
C ARG A 210 -6.38 7.63 -16.45
N ILE A 211 -6.83 6.60 -15.75
CA ILE A 211 -6.36 5.21 -15.92
C ILE A 211 -7.55 4.30 -16.10
N ASP A 212 -7.52 3.51 -17.18
CA ASP A 212 -8.50 2.50 -17.50
C ASP A 212 -7.80 1.26 -18.09
N ALA A 213 -8.59 0.25 -18.49
CA ALA A 213 -8.06 -0.97 -19.07
C ALA A 213 -7.18 -0.73 -20.33
N THR A 214 -7.43 0.33 -21.09
CA THR A 214 -6.69 0.64 -22.32
C THR A 214 -5.36 1.36 -22.05
N THR A 215 -5.24 2.09 -20.95
CA THR A 215 -4.00 2.79 -20.54
C THR A 215 -3.14 1.95 -19.60
N GLY A 216 -3.51 0.69 -19.40
CA GLY A 216 -2.76 -0.26 -18.60
C GLY A 216 -3.10 -0.24 -17.11
N ALA A 217 -4.38 -0.24 -16.72
CA ALA A 217 -4.78 -0.39 -15.33
C ALA A 217 -4.11 -1.61 -14.63
N MET A 218 -3.90 -1.51 -13.32
CA MET A 218 -3.42 -2.62 -12.51
C MET A 218 -4.51 -3.67 -12.28
N GLU A 219 -4.10 -4.93 -12.26
CA GLU A 219 -4.93 -6.04 -11.83
C GLU A 219 -4.28 -6.70 -10.61
N LEU A 220 -5.08 -7.04 -9.59
CA LEU A 220 -4.60 -7.62 -8.35
C LEU A 220 -5.45 -8.83 -7.96
N ILE A 221 -4.83 -9.85 -7.39
CA ILE A 221 -5.55 -11.03 -6.89
C ILE A 221 -6.00 -10.77 -5.45
N ARG A 222 -7.31 -10.70 -5.25
CA ARG A 222 -7.91 -10.48 -3.92
C ARG A 222 -7.46 -11.53 -2.92
N GLY A 223 -6.90 -11.08 -1.79
CA GLY A 223 -6.51 -11.93 -0.66
C GLY A 223 -5.19 -12.68 -0.84
N SER A 224 -4.49 -12.49 -1.97
CA SER A 224 -3.23 -13.18 -2.26
C SER A 224 -2.10 -12.84 -1.29
N HIS A 225 -2.16 -11.68 -0.64
CA HIS A 225 -1.20 -11.28 0.40
C HIS A 225 -1.19 -12.21 1.62
N LYS A 226 -2.23 -13.01 1.83
CA LYS A 226 -2.35 -13.96 2.93
C LYS A 226 -1.87 -15.37 2.59
N TRP A 227 -1.40 -15.60 1.36
CA TRP A 227 -0.93 -16.93 0.96
C TRP A 227 0.39 -17.31 1.61
N ASP A 228 1.14 -16.33 2.13
CA ASP A 228 2.51 -16.51 2.66
C ASP A 228 3.45 -17.14 1.62
N ARG A 229 3.22 -16.79 0.34
CA ARG A 229 3.98 -17.29 -0.81
C ARG A 229 4.88 -16.18 -1.35
N TRP A 230 6.14 -16.53 -1.55
CA TRP A 230 7.16 -15.63 -2.09
C TRP A 230 7.56 -16.13 -3.46
N PHE A 231 7.19 -15.40 -4.51
CA PHE A 231 7.56 -15.82 -5.88
C PHE A 231 8.93 -15.29 -6.31
N GLN A 232 9.65 -16.07 -7.11
CA GLN A 232 10.96 -15.70 -7.65
C GLN A 232 10.86 -14.40 -8.47
N PRO A 233 11.75 -13.42 -8.21
CA PRO A 233 11.88 -12.24 -9.05
C PRO A 233 12.30 -12.60 -10.49
N TYR A 234 11.86 -11.79 -11.44
CA TYR A 234 12.31 -11.81 -12.83
C TYR A 234 12.76 -10.42 -13.27
N TYR A 235 13.68 -10.36 -14.23
CA TYR A 235 14.09 -9.10 -14.84
C TYR A 235 12.98 -8.57 -15.73
N VAL A 236 12.84 -7.24 -15.78
CA VAL A 236 12.06 -6.55 -16.82
C VAL A 236 13.04 -5.90 -17.76
N ASP A 237 12.85 -6.11 -19.07
CA ASP A 237 13.71 -5.49 -20.07
C ASP A 237 13.39 -4.00 -20.27
N ALA A 238 14.13 -3.34 -21.17
CA ALA A 238 13.93 -1.91 -21.49
C ALA A 238 12.56 -1.59 -22.12
N THR A 239 11.87 -2.60 -22.63
CA THR A 239 10.51 -2.52 -23.18
C THR A 239 9.44 -2.90 -22.16
N GLY A 240 9.85 -3.17 -20.91
CA GLY A 240 9.01 -3.61 -19.81
C GLY A 240 8.41 -4.99 -19.98
N ALA A 241 8.88 -5.76 -20.96
CA ALA A 241 8.48 -7.13 -21.17
C ALA A 241 9.20 -8.06 -20.18
N HIS A 242 8.65 -9.28 -20.04
CA HIS A 242 9.27 -10.36 -19.27
C HIS A 242 10.69 -10.61 -19.75
N GLY A 243 11.66 -10.32 -18.90
CA GLY A 243 13.04 -10.77 -19.09
C GLY A 243 13.27 -12.13 -18.44
N ASP A 244 14.53 -12.55 -18.40
CA ASP A 244 14.90 -13.80 -17.75
C ASP A 244 14.54 -13.80 -16.26
N GLU A 245 14.25 -14.98 -15.71
CA GLU A 245 14.20 -15.17 -14.26
C GLU A 245 15.50 -14.72 -13.60
N TRP A 246 15.39 -14.19 -12.39
CA TRP A 246 16.58 -13.83 -11.63
C TRP A 246 17.41 -15.07 -11.33
N LYS A 247 18.65 -15.10 -11.85
CA LYS A 247 19.52 -16.29 -11.82
C LYS A 247 19.89 -16.73 -10.39
N LYS A 248 19.87 -15.81 -9.44
CA LYS A 248 20.19 -16.06 -8.03
C LYS A 248 18.94 -16.45 -7.24
N LYS A 249 18.34 -17.59 -7.63
CA LYS A 249 17.11 -18.07 -7.00
C LYS A 249 17.27 -18.22 -5.49
N GLN A 250 16.31 -17.68 -4.75
CA GLN A 250 16.23 -17.90 -3.31
C GLN A 250 15.53 -19.24 -3.05
N ALA A 251 16.14 -20.13 -2.29
CA ALA A 251 15.62 -21.49 -2.10
C ALA A 251 14.22 -21.53 -1.46
N THR A 252 13.87 -20.51 -0.69
CA THR A 252 12.55 -20.37 -0.05
C THR A 252 11.50 -19.73 -0.95
N PHE A 253 11.87 -19.27 -2.15
CA PHE A 253 10.94 -18.64 -3.09
C PHE A 253 10.49 -19.64 -4.15
N GLU A 254 9.21 -19.59 -4.48
CA GLU A 254 8.54 -20.47 -5.42
C GLU A 254 8.58 -19.90 -6.84
N PRO A 255 8.55 -20.74 -7.89
CA PRO A 255 8.24 -20.27 -9.23
C PRO A 255 6.86 -19.59 -9.25
N LEU A 256 6.73 -18.54 -10.06
CA LEU A 256 5.46 -17.86 -10.24
C LEU A 256 4.48 -18.76 -11.03
N PRO A 257 3.27 -19.02 -10.51
CA PRO A 257 2.22 -19.69 -11.29
C PRO A 257 1.81 -18.88 -12.52
N ASP A 258 1.26 -19.55 -13.53
CA ASP A 258 0.61 -18.87 -14.65
C ASP A 258 -0.77 -18.35 -14.22
N PHE A 259 -0.76 -17.21 -13.51
CA PHE A 259 -1.98 -16.54 -13.06
C PHE A 259 -2.86 -16.05 -14.21
N GLU A 260 -2.32 -15.96 -15.43
CA GLU A 260 -3.11 -15.63 -16.61
C GLU A 260 -3.94 -16.83 -17.08
N ALA A 261 -3.39 -18.04 -17.01
CA ALA A 261 -4.13 -19.28 -17.26
C ALA A 261 -5.10 -19.65 -16.12
N GLU A 262 -4.86 -19.15 -14.90
CA GLU A 262 -5.65 -19.49 -13.69
C GLU A 262 -6.65 -18.39 -13.26
N ARG A 263 -7.02 -17.47 -14.16
CA ARG A 263 -7.88 -16.32 -13.80
C ARG A 263 -9.23 -16.71 -13.20
N ASP A 264 -9.81 -17.84 -13.64
CA ASP A 264 -11.08 -18.38 -13.15
C ASP A 264 -11.04 -18.85 -11.70
N ARG A 265 -9.84 -19.15 -11.17
CA ARG A 265 -9.61 -19.58 -9.79
C ARG A 265 -9.51 -18.43 -8.79
N HIS A 266 -9.55 -17.21 -9.28
CA HIS A 266 -9.14 -16.04 -8.51
C HIS A 266 -10.12 -14.89 -8.72
N VAL A 267 -10.28 -14.07 -7.68
CA VAL A 267 -11.06 -12.83 -7.81
C VAL A 267 -10.11 -11.69 -8.15
N MET A 268 -10.23 -11.19 -9.37
CA MET A 268 -9.45 -10.06 -9.87
C MET A 268 -10.05 -8.74 -9.40
N LEU A 269 -9.19 -7.89 -8.84
CA LEU A 269 -9.48 -6.51 -8.51
C LEU A 269 -8.86 -5.61 -9.59
N ARG A 270 -9.67 -4.70 -10.13
CA ARG A 270 -9.24 -3.66 -11.06
C ARG A 270 -10.15 -2.44 -10.86
N TRP A 271 -9.56 -1.26 -10.98
CA TRP A 271 -10.31 -0.01 -10.90
C TRP A 271 -9.90 0.89 -12.06
N ASP A 272 -10.89 1.51 -12.70
CA ASP A 272 -10.65 2.74 -13.43
C ASP A 272 -10.42 3.86 -12.40
N MET A 273 -9.45 4.73 -12.66
CA MET A 273 -8.96 5.73 -11.72
C MET A 273 -8.87 7.11 -12.37
N GLU A 274 -9.20 8.13 -11.59
CA GLU A 274 -8.98 9.52 -11.96
C GLU A 274 -7.70 10.05 -11.30
N PRO A 275 -7.08 11.12 -11.83
CA PRO A 275 -5.96 11.79 -11.16
C PRO A 275 -6.31 12.11 -9.70
N GLY A 276 -5.47 11.66 -8.77
CA GLY A 276 -5.69 11.83 -7.34
C GLY A 276 -6.14 10.56 -6.60
N ASP A 277 -6.63 9.57 -7.33
CA ASP A 277 -6.90 8.24 -6.78
C ASP A 277 -5.59 7.50 -6.48
N ALA A 278 -5.60 6.63 -5.47
CA ALA A 278 -4.49 5.72 -5.21
C ALA A 278 -4.96 4.30 -4.89
N ILE A 279 -4.32 3.29 -5.47
CA ILE A 279 -4.46 1.91 -5.01
C ILE A 279 -3.46 1.71 -3.87
N ALA A 280 -3.96 1.47 -2.67
CA ALA A 280 -3.17 0.98 -1.55
C ALA A 280 -3.16 -0.54 -1.61
N PHE A 281 -2.00 -1.18 -1.65
CA PHE A 281 -1.89 -2.65 -1.66
C PHE A 281 -0.71 -3.15 -0.83
N HIS A 282 -0.89 -4.32 -0.23
CA HIS A 282 0.14 -5.00 0.53
C HIS A 282 1.25 -5.54 -0.40
N ALA A 283 2.51 -5.55 0.05
CA ALA A 283 3.64 -5.90 -0.81
C ALA A 283 3.65 -7.37 -1.29
N LEU A 284 2.88 -8.27 -0.65
CA LEU A 284 2.62 -9.63 -1.14
C LEU A 284 1.39 -9.78 -2.01
N THR A 285 0.56 -8.75 -2.17
CA THR A 285 -0.59 -8.86 -3.07
C THR A 285 -0.06 -9.10 -4.48
N VAL A 286 -0.41 -10.25 -5.05
CA VAL A 286 -0.05 -10.61 -6.43
C VAL A 286 -0.76 -9.66 -7.38
N HIS A 287 0.01 -9.00 -8.23
CA HIS A 287 -0.50 -7.98 -9.13
C HIS A 287 0.25 -7.94 -10.46
N SER A 288 -0.41 -7.39 -11.45
CA SER A 288 0.09 -7.12 -12.80
C SER A 288 -0.42 -5.76 -13.27
N ALA A 289 0.00 -5.32 -14.46
CA ALA A 289 -0.60 -4.17 -15.12
C ALA A 289 -0.82 -4.44 -16.60
N LEU A 290 -2.02 -4.14 -17.09
CA LEU A 290 -2.41 -4.31 -18.49
C LEU A 290 -1.47 -3.54 -19.43
N PRO A 291 -1.33 -3.95 -20.70
CA PRO A 291 -0.60 -3.17 -21.69
C PRO A 291 -1.28 -1.81 -21.93
N ASN A 292 -0.51 -0.82 -22.40
CA ASN A 292 -1.10 0.44 -22.85
C ASN A 292 -1.42 0.29 -24.35
N THR A 293 -2.69 0.06 -24.64
CA THR A 293 -3.22 -0.12 -26.00
C THR A 293 -3.90 1.14 -26.53
N SER A 294 -3.88 2.24 -25.77
CA SER A 294 -4.33 3.53 -26.25
C SER A 294 -3.47 4.03 -27.42
N LYS A 295 -4.02 4.90 -28.26
CA LYS A 295 -3.32 5.42 -29.44
C LYS A 295 -2.37 6.57 -29.09
N ASP A 296 -2.76 7.39 -28.11
CA ASP A 296 -2.17 8.71 -27.85
C ASP A 296 -2.07 9.06 -26.36
N ARG A 297 -2.53 8.18 -25.46
CA ARG A 297 -2.51 8.46 -24.01
C ARG A 297 -1.32 7.78 -23.34
N ARG A 298 -0.34 8.59 -22.94
CA ARG A 298 0.65 8.19 -21.95
C ARG A 298 -0.04 8.00 -20.59
N ARG A 299 0.46 7.07 -19.77
CA ARG A 299 -0.02 6.84 -18.41
C ARG A 299 1.10 7.03 -17.40
N TRP A 300 0.97 8.04 -16.55
CA TRP A 300 1.84 8.25 -15.39
C TRP A 300 1.26 7.63 -14.13
N ALA A 301 2.15 6.98 -13.38
CA ALA A 301 1.86 6.53 -12.04
C ALA A 301 3.05 6.80 -11.13
N TYR A 302 2.75 7.25 -9.92
CA TYR A 302 3.74 7.46 -8.89
C TYR A 302 3.49 6.52 -7.73
N VAL A 303 4.52 5.77 -7.34
CA VAL A 303 4.41 4.67 -6.38
C VAL A 303 5.28 4.95 -5.19
N ILE A 304 4.70 4.89 -3.99
CA ILE A 304 5.38 5.16 -2.73
C ILE A 304 5.24 3.94 -1.85
N ARG A 305 6.36 3.49 -1.31
CA ARG A 305 6.42 2.29 -0.48
C ARG A 305 6.72 2.63 0.95
N TYR A 306 5.94 2.04 1.84
CA TYR A 306 6.02 2.27 3.26
C TYR A 306 6.15 0.94 4.01
N CYS A 307 6.95 0.98 5.06
CA CYS A 307 7.17 -0.14 5.96
C CYS A 307 6.64 0.21 7.36
N GLY A 308 5.92 -0.72 7.98
CA GLY A 308 5.53 -0.60 9.38
C GLY A 308 6.67 -0.92 10.35
N ARG A 309 6.38 -0.79 11.64
CA ARG A 309 7.38 -0.92 12.72
C ARG A 309 8.17 -2.22 12.67
N ASP A 310 7.53 -3.32 12.32
CA ASP A 310 8.10 -4.67 12.45
C ASP A 310 8.80 -5.19 11.19
N ALA A 311 8.79 -4.41 10.11
CA ALA A 311 9.65 -4.66 8.97
C ALA A 311 11.13 -4.50 9.37
N ARG A 312 11.99 -5.38 8.85
CA ARG A 312 13.43 -5.41 9.11
C ARG A 312 14.22 -5.42 7.83
N TYR A 313 15.41 -4.81 7.88
CA TYR A 313 16.35 -4.86 6.79
C TYR A 313 16.87 -6.29 6.58
N TYR A 314 17.06 -6.65 5.32
CA TYR A 314 17.67 -7.91 4.89
C TYR A 314 18.86 -7.59 4.01
N ASP A 315 20.06 -7.95 4.47
CA ASP A 315 21.34 -7.66 3.81
C ASP A 315 21.82 -8.78 2.88
N GLY A 316 21.01 -9.84 2.72
CA GLY A 316 21.29 -10.92 1.78
C GLY A 316 21.04 -10.52 0.32
N GLU A 317 21.19 -11.48 -0.58
CA GLU A 317 21.04 -11.23 -2.01
C GLU A 317 19.60 -10.89 -2.38
N VAL A 318 19.43 -9.77 -3.09
CA VAL A 318 18.14 -9.29 -3.59
C VAL A 318 18.29 -8.79 -5.03
N MET A 319 17.20 -8.84 -5.79
CA MET A 319 17.24 -8.41 -7.20
C MET A 319 17.38 -6.88 -7.32
N ASN A 320 16.67 -6.10 -6.51
CA ASN A 320 16.73 -4.64 -6.57
C ASN A 320 17.81 -4.12 -5.62
N THR A 321 19.04 -4.00 -6.12
CA THR A 321 20.19 -3.53 -5.34
C THR A 321 20.21 -2.02 -5.11
N ASP A 322 19.53 -1.24 -5.95
CA ASP A 322 19.51 0.23 -5.88
C ASP A 322 18.88 0.77 -4.59
N ILE A 323 18.08 -0.06 -3.93
CA ILE A 323 17.40 0.26 -2.66
C ILE A 323 18.06 -0.41 -1.46
N THR A 324 19.24 -1.00 -1.61
CA THR A 324 20.02 -1.52 -0.47
C THR A 324 20.69 -0.39 0.30
N ASN A 325 20.98 -0.64 1.58
CA ASN A 325 21.71 0.27 2.45
C ASN A 325 22.87 -0.48 3.13
N PRO A 326 24.13 -0.23 2.74
CA PRO A 326 25.29 -0.96 3.27
C PRO A 326 25.57 -0.68 4.75
N ALA A 327 24.98 0.38 5.32
CA ALA A 327 25.12 0.71 6.73
C ALA A 327 24.24 -0.14 7.66
N LEU A 328 23.23 -0.82 7.12
CA LEU A 328 22.34 -1.70 7.89
C LEU A 328 22.75 -3.17 7.74
N LYS A 329 22.40 -3.97 8.75
CA LYS A 329 22.60 -5.42 8.83
C LYS A 329 21.28 -6.16 8.89
N ASN A 330 21.32 -7.46 8.59
CA ASN A 330 20.14 -8.32 8.67
C ASN A 330 19.46 -8.21 10.04
N GLY A 331 18.17 -7.91 10.05
CA GLY A 331 17.38 -7.77 11.28
C GLY A 331 17.39 -6.36 11.87
N ASP A 332 18.09 -5.39 11.28
CA ASP A 332 18.04 -4.00 11.74
C ASP A 332 16.67 -3.37 11.45
N PRO A 333 16.20 -2.44 12.30
CA PRO A 333 15.08 -1.58 11.94
C PRO A 333 15.46 -0.70 10.74
N LEU A 334 14.49 -0.35 9.92
CA LEU A 334 14.68 0.56 8.79
C LEU A 334 14.85 2.02 9.24
N ASP A 335 15.34 2.33 10.44
CA ASP A 335 15.43 3.70 10.95
C ASP A 335 16.74 4.35 10.49
N SER A 336 16.77 4.90 9.27
CA SER A 336 17.97 5.51 8.68
C SER A 336 17.65 6.74 7.83
N ALA A 337 18.68 7.49 7.41
CA ALA A 337 18.51 8.60 6.47
C ALA A 337 17.92 8.17 5.12
N GLN A 338 18.23 6.95 4.66
CA GLN A 338 17.65 6.39 3.42
C GLN A 338 16.23 5.86 3.61
N TYR A 339 15.85 5.53 4.85
CA TYR A 339 14.53 4.98 5.19
C TYR A 339 13.90 5.79 6.33
N PRO A 340 13.65 7.10 6.14
CA PRO A 340 13.28 7.97 7.24
C PRO A 340 11.95 7.56 7.86
N VAL A 341 11.83 7.75 9.17
CA VAL A 341 10.53 7.65 9.85
C VAL A 341 9.69 8.84 9.43
N VAL A 342 8.56 8.56 8.77
CA VAL A 342 7.63 9.57 8.22
C VAL A 342 6.31 9.66 8.99
N TYR A 343 6.08 8.74 9.92
CA TYR A 343 4.95 8.79 10.84
C TYR A 343 5.31 8.11 12.16
N ARG A 344 4.88 8.73 13.27
CA ARG A 344 4.78 8.10 14.60
C ARG A 344 3.45 8.52 15.23
N ALA A 345 2.71 7.56 15.78
CA ALA A 345 1.63 7.89 16.70
C ALA A 345 2.24 8.48 17.97
N GLY A 346 1.70 9.62 18.41
CA GLY A 346 2.13 10.33 19.62
C GLY A 346 1.61 9.71 20.90
#